data_AF-A0A4R2C859-F1
#
_entry.id   AF-A0A4R2C859-F1
#
_cell.length_a   1.000
_cell.length_b   1.000
_cell.length_c   1.000
_cell.angle_alpha   90.00
_cell.angle_beta   90.00
_cell.angle_gamma   90.00
#
_symmetry.space_group_name_H-M   'P 1'
#
loop_
_entity.id
_entity.type
_entity.pdbx_description
1 polymer ?
#
loop_
_entity_poly.entity_id
_entity_poly.type
_entity_poly.pdbx_seq_one_letter_code
_entity_poly.pdbx_strand_id
1 'polypeptide(L)'
;MTQLRTRPAESAIRGRASRAGLRRFVEKFADEHPPLSLDAADLTIHDPDQVRRRYGGVFNYLTRVELEVERNVLELRALMPDATETDRFFYQDVWSPQELQHGILLDAVQQGFGMTPGPTDLAGVSARIRLVGVLSHLPGMLGVVRLLYYLTGAATERSAVIAYSRLVDGLRRMGERAIAETVIAPIKRQEPGHFAFYRMSAESLVREEGLSDWQLQLARILRRRSFELVGVNNRRQRADFGDVARALDFDRDLLDVARQVSLVERELLWAQHQGMKIPKYILAALENAIVTSRARAC
;
A
#
# COMPACT_ATOMS: atom_id res chain seq x y z
N MET A 1 42.29 -4.40 -27.71
CA MET A 1 40.83 -4.37 -27.90
C MET A 1 40.20 -5.22 -26.81
N THR A 2 39.76 -4.61 -25.71
CA THR A 2 39.15 -5.33 -24.59
C THR A 2 37.67 -5.02 -24.59
N GLN A 3 36.86 -5.96 -25.08
CA GLN A 3 35.40 -5.85 -25.01
C GLN A 3 34.95 -6.02 -23.56
N LEU A 4 34.42 -4.95 -22.98
CA LEU A 4 33.66 -4.99 -21.73
C LEU A 4 32.40 -5.81 -21.95
N ARG A 5 32.40 -7.05 -21.44
CA ARG A 5 31.18 -7.83 -21.21
C ARG A 5 30.34 -7.13 -20.14
N THR A 6 29.33 -6.36 -20.56
CA THR A 6 28.23 -5.96 -19.68
C THR A 6 27.48 -7.20 -19.22
N ARG A 7 27.29 -7.35 -17.90
CA ARG A 7 26.60 -8.49 -17.29
C ARG A 7 25.10 -8.44 -17.66
N PRO A 8 24.50 -9.50 -18.22
CA PRO A 8 23.11 -9.51 -18.69
C PRO A 8 22.08 -9.17 -17.59
N ALA A 9 22.37 -9.49 -16.33
CA ALA A 9 21.46 -9.24 -15.21
C ALA A 9 21.31 -7.74 -14.86
N GLU A 10 22.37 -6.94 -14.96
CA GLU A 10 22.28 -5.49 -14.72
C GLU A 10 21.52 -4.77 -15.84
N SER A 11 21.68 -5.23 -17.08
CA SER A 11 20.94 -4.72 -18.24
C SER A 11 19.44 -5.04 -18.14
N ALA A 12 19.07 -6.25 -17.70
CA ALA A 12 17.68 -6.64 -17.52
C ALA A 12 16.99 -5.85 -16.38
N ILE A 13 17.68 -5.62 -15.26
CA ILE A 13 17.17 -4.82 -14.14
C ILE A 13 17.01 -3.35 -14.56
N ARG A 14 18.00 -2.76 -15.26
CA ARG A 14 17.90 -1.40 -15.82
C ARG A 14 16.78 -1.28 -16.86
N GLY A 15 16.63 -2.28 -17.74
CA GLY A 15 15.57 -2.29 -18.75
C GLY A 15 14.17 -2.34 -18.15
N ARG A 16 14.00 -2.99 -17.00
CA ARG A 16 12.73 -3.06 -16.27
C ARG A 16 12.39 -1.75 -15.56
N ALA A 17 13.37 -1.11 -14.91
CA ALA A 17 13.19 0.17 -14.23
C ALA A 17 13.12 1.40 -15.17
N SER A 18 13.43 1.23 -16.45
CA SER A 18 13.28 2.29 -17.46
C SER A 18 11.84 2.76 -17.60
N ARG A 19 11.61 4.03 -17.98
CA ARG A 19 10.25 4.55 -18.27
C ARG A 19 9.45 3.65 -19.23
N ALA A 20 10.10 3.16 -20.29
CA ALA A 20 9.47 2.23 -21.24
C ALA A 20 9.23 0.84 -20.63
N GLY A 21 10.11 0.40 -19.71
CA GLY A 21 9.93 -0.82 -18.93
C GLY A 21 8.77 -0.74 -17.95
N LEU A 22 8.61 0.40 -17.27
CA LEU A 22 7.50 0.68 -16.37
C LEU A 22 6.17 0.70 -17.12
N ARG A 23 6.09 1.38 -18.27
CA ARG A 23 4.87 1.39 -19.09
C ARG A 23 4.44 -0.02 -19.51
N ARG A 24 5.36 -0.81 -20.07
CA ARG A 24 5.09 -2.21 -20.45
C ARG A 24 4.70 -3.08 -19.25
N PHE A 25 5.29 -2.82 -18.09
CA PHE A 25 4.91 -3.52 -16.86
C PHE A 25 3.46 -3.22 -16.50
N VAL A 26 3.04 -1.94 -16.51
CA VAL A 26 1.67 -1.53 -16.18
C VAL A 26 0.67 -2.12 -17.17
N GLU A 27 0.96 -2.06 -18.48
CA GLU A 27 0.09 -2.64 -19.52
C GLU A 27 -0.08 -4.15 -19.32
N LYS A 28 1.03 -4.87 -19.15
CA LYS A 28 0.98 -6.31 -18.88
C LYS A 28 0.23 -6.64 -17.59
N PHE A 29 0.44 -5.84 -16.54
CA PHE A 29 -0.23 -6.04 -15.26
C PHE A 29 -1.75 -5.83 -15.38
N ALA A 30 -2.18 -4.80 -16.12
CA ALA A 30 -3.59 -4.55 -16.40
C ALA A 30 -4.26 -5.73 -17.14
N ASP A 31 -3.57 -6.28 -18.13
CA ASP A 31 -4.06 -7.42 -18.91
C ASP A 31 -4.14 -8.72 -18.08
N GLU A 32 -3.12 -9.01 -17.27
CA GLU A 32 -3.04 -10.24 -16.47
C GLU A 32 -3.91 -10.22 -15.22
N HIS A 33 -4.23 -9.02 -14.71
CA HIS A 33 -4.96 -8.84 -13.46
C HIS A 33 -6.10 -7.82 -13.64
N PRO A 34 -7.17 -8.12 -14.40
CA PRO A 34 -8.31 -7.21 -14.50
C PRO A 34 -8.99 -7.00 -13.14
N PRO A 35 -9.81 -5.94 -12.98
CA PRO A 35 -10.62 -5.76 -11.77
C PRO A 35 -11.43 -7.02 -11.45
N LEU A 36 -11.44 -7.38 -10.16
CA LEU A 36 -12.18 -8.56 -9.70
C LEU A 36 -13.70 -8.34 -9.87
N SER A 37 -14.46 -9.43 -10.00
CA SER A 37 -15.91 -9.36 -10.12
C SER A 37 -16.58 -9.95 -8.89
N LEU A 38 -17.58 -9.24 -8.34
CA LEU A 38 -18.43 -9.74 -7.28
C LEU A 38 -19.20 -11.01 -7.70
N ASP A 39 -19.63 -11.09 -8.96
CA ASP A 39 -20.38 -12.25 -9.48
C ASP A 39 -19.55 -13.53 -9.52
N ALA A 40 -18.22 -13.41 -9.52
CA ALA A 40 -17.30 -14.53 -9.51
C ALA A 40 -16.94 -15.01 -8.10
N ALA A 41 -17.40 -14.30 -7.05
CA ALA A 41 -17.09 -14.62 -5.66
C ALA A 41 -18.09 -15.60 -5.06
N ASP A 42 -17.58 -16.61 -4.36
CA ASP A 42 -18.38 -17.45 -3.46
C ASP A 42 -18.36 -16.82 -2.06
N LEU A 43 -19.49 -16.22 -1.69
CA LEU A 43 -19.68 -15.52 -0.42
C LEU A 43 -20.21 -16.45 0.69
N THR A 44 -20.14 -17.78 0.52
CA THR A 44 -20.55 -18.74 1.54
C THR A 44 -19.73 -18.55 2.82
N ILE A 45 -20.42 -18.42 3.96
CA ILE A 45 -19.82 -18.31 5.30
C ILE A 45 -20.47 -19.37 6.18
N HIS A 46 -19.67 -20.24 6.80
CA HIS A 46 -20.15 -21.36 7.59
C HIS A 46 -20.49 -20.96 9.04
N ASP A 47 -19.65 -20.17 9.69
CA ASP A 47 -19.85 -19.66 11.05
C ASP A 47 -19.73 -18.12 11.06
N PRO A 48 -20.78 -17.40 10.63
CA PRO A 48 -20.76 -15.94 10.52
C PRO A 48 -20.46 -15.26 11.85
N ASP A 49 -20.95 -15.82 12.95
CA ASP A 49 -20.72 -15.30 14.30
C ASP A 49 -19.25 -15.39 14.71
N GLN A 50 -18.57 -16.50 14.42
CA GLN A 50 -17.15 -16.66 14.70
C GLN A 50 -16.29 -15.78 13.80
N VAL A 51 -16.61 -15.67 12.50
CA VAL A 51 -15.93 -14.74 11.58
C VAL A 51 -16.06 -13.31 12.08
N ARG A 52 -17.28 -12.89 12.42
CA ARG A 52 -17.54 -11.55 12.95
C ARG A 52 -16.74 -11.28 14.23
N ARG A 53 -16.74 -12.21 15.20
CA ARG A 53 -15.98 -12.06 16.45
C ARG A 53 -14.47 -11.96 16.20
N ARG A 54 -13.92 -12.77 15.30
CA ARG A 54 -12.46 -12.88 15.08
C ARG A 54 -11.91 -11.81 14.15
N TYR A 55 -12.63 -11.50 13.08
CA TYR A 55 -12.16 -10.67 11.96
C TYR A 55 -13.11 -9.52 11.60
N GLY A 56 -14.24 -9.33 12.26
CA GLY A 56 -15.17 -8.24 11.95
C GLY A 56 -14.51 -6.85 11.97
N GLY A 57 -13.64 -6.60 12.96
CA GLY A 57 -12.82 -5.38 13.00
C GLY A 57 -11.78 -5.28 11.88
N VAL A 58 -11.23 -6.42 11.44
CA VAL A 58 -10.27 -6.48 10.32
C VAL A 58 -10.96 -6.11 9.02
N PHE A 59 -12.07 -6.78 8.70
CA PHE A 59 -12.83 -6.45 7.50
C PHE A 59 -13.30 -5.00 7.52
N ASN A 60 -13.83 -4.48 8.64
CA ASN A 60 -14.29 -3.10 8.70
C ASN A 60 -13.15 -2.09 8.44
N TYR A 61 -11.94 -2.41 8.91
CA TYR A 61 -10.79 -1.57 8.64
C TYR A 61 -10.34 -1.64 7.18
N LEU A 62 -10.21 -2.84 6.62
CA LEU A 62 -9.75 -3.06 5.24
C LEU A 62 -10.75 -2.50 4.24
N THR A 63 -12.04 -2.82 4.37
CA THR A 63 -13.11 -2.29 3.49
C THR A 63 -13.07 -0.78 3.42
N ARG A 64 -12.92 -0.09 4.55
CA ARG A 64 -12.82 1.38 4.56
C ARG A 64 -11.59 1.86 3.80
N VAL A 65 -10.43 1.24 4.04
CA VAL A 65 -9.18 1.62 3.37
C VAL A 65 -9.29 1.46 1.86
N GLU A 66 -9.88 0.35 1.39
CA GLU A 66 -10.05 0.10 -0.04
C GLU A 66 -11.10 1.03 -0.67
N LEU A 67 -12.23 1.25 -0.01
CA LEU A 67 -13.27 2.15 -0.54
C LEU A 67 -12.85 3.63 -0.56
N GLU A 68 -11.88 4.03 0.26
CA GLU A 68 -11.30 5.38 0.22
C GLU A 68 -10.39 5.61 -1.02
N VAL A 69 -10.29 4.66 -1.95
CA VAL A 69 -9.56 4.79 -3.23
C VAL A 69 -9.95 6.04 -4.01
N GLU A 70 -11.25 6.40 -4.07
CA GLU A 70 -11.69 7.58 -4.81
C GLU A 70 -11.09 8.88 -4.24
N ARG A 71 -11.08 9.00 -2.91
CA ARG A 71 -10.41 10.11 -2.23
C ARG A 71 -8.92 10.09 -2.54
N ASN A 72 -8.28 8.92 -2.52
CA ASN A 72 -6.86 8.79 -2.82
C ASN A 72 -6.56 9.27 -4.25
N VAL A 73 -7.39 8.95 -5.25
CA VAL A 73 -7.26 9.48 -6.62
C VAL A 73 -7.38 11.01 -6.66
N LEU A 74 -8.28 11.61 -5.88
CA LEU A 74 -8.39 13.07 -5.77
C LEU A 74 -7.15 13.69 -5.13
N GLU A 75 -6.63 13.09 -4.06
CA GLU A 75 -5.39 13.53 -3.42
C GLU A 75 -4.20 13.45 -4.37
N LEU A 76 -4.15 12.43 -5.24
CA LEU A 76 -3.10 12.28 -6.24
C LEU A 76 -3.12 13.36 -7.29
N ARG A 77 -4.31 13.69 -7.80
CA ARG A 77 -4.47 14.81 -8.73
C ARG A 77 -4.04 16.13 -8.11
N ALA A 78 -4.24 16.30 -6.80
CA ALA A 78 -3.78 17.49 -6.09
C ALA A 78 -2.26 17.48 -5.84
N LEU A 79 -1.66 16.35 -5.46
CA LEU A 79 -0.22 16.24 -5.14
C LEU A 79 0.68 16.25 -6.37
N MET A 80 0.20 15.69 -7.48
CA MET A 80 0.98 15.48 -8.70
C MET A 80 0.18 15.97 -9.92
N PRO A 81 -0.07 17.29 -10.03
CA PRO A 81 -0.82 17.85 -11.15
C PRO A 81 -0.18 17.49 -12.51
N ASP A 82 1.15 17.39 -12.54
CA ASP A 82 1.96 17.01 -13.70
C ASP A 82 2.44 15.54 -13.65
N ALA A 83 1.60 14.63 -13.15
CA ALA A 83 1.91 13.19 -13.14
C ALA A 83 2.27 12.68 -14.55
N THR A 84 3.16 11.68 -14.64
CA THR A 84 3.52 11.11 -15.94
C THR A 84 2.33 10.40 -16.57
N GLU A 85 2.32 10.23 -17.89
CA GLU A 85 1.27 9.46 -18.56
C GLU A 85 1.17 8.02 -18.02
N THR A 86 2.30 7.41 -17.67
CA THR A 86 2.32 6.06 -17.08
C THR A 86 1.76 6.05 -15.67
N ASP A 87 2.04 7.08 -14.85
CA ASP A 87 1.40 7.22 -13.54
C ASP A 87 -0.12 7.33 -13.72
N ARG A 88 -0.58 8.25 -14.59
CA ARG A 88 -2.02 8.47 -14.86
C ARG A 88 -2.72 7.20 -15.28
N PHE A 89 -2.15 6.49 -16.24
CA PHE A 89 -2.68 5.22 -16.71
C PHE A 89 -2.77 4.20 -15.56
N PHE A 90 -1.72 4.06 -14.75
CA PHE A 90 -1.76 3.15 -13.61
C PHE A 90 -2.85 3.52 -12.60
N TYR A 91 -2.86 4.75 -12.07
CA TYR A 91 -3.77 5.07 -10.96
C TYR A 91 -5.22 5.27 -11.37
N GLN A 92 -5.50 5.64 -12.63
CA GLN A 92 -6.87 5.87 -13.11
C GLN A 92 -7.48 4.62 -13.74
N ASP A 93 -6.72 3.90 -14.56
CA ASP A 93 -7.27 2.87 -15.45
C ASP A 93 -6.97 1.45 -14.96
N VAL A 94 -6.02 1.29 -14.04
CA VAL A 94 -5.60 -0.03 -13.53
C VAL A 94 -5.92 -0.16 -12.04
N TRP A 95 -5.21 0.59 -11.21
CA TRP A 95 -5.27 0.51 -9.75
C TRP A 95 -6.63 0.92 -9.19
N SER A 96 -7.16 2.08 -9.58
CA SER A 96 -8.42 2.55 -8.99
C SER A 96 -9.61 1.61 -9.24
N PRO A 97 -9.81 1.06 -10.45
CA PRO A 97 -10.84 0.04 -10.67
C PRO A 97 -10.60 -1.26 -9.89
N GLN A 98 -9.35 -1.69 -9.72
CA GLN A 98 -8.98 -2.87 -8.93
C GLN A 98 -9.33 -2.67 -7.44
N GLU A 99 -8.84 -1.59 -6.82
CA GLU A 99 -9.08 -1.32 -5.39
C GLU A 99 -10.55 -1.08 -5.07
N LEU A 100 -11.30 -0.45 -5.99
CA LEU A 100 -12.74 -0.31 -5.80
C LEU A 100 -13.43 -1.68 -5.69
N GLN A 101 -13.04 -2.63 -6.53
CA GLN A 101 -13.55 -4.00 -6.47
C GLN A 101 -13.08 -4.74 -5.21
N HIS A 102 -11.88 -4.47 -4.72
CA HIS A 102 -11.43 -4.98 -3.41
C HIS A 102 -12.38 -4.52 -2.30
N GLY A 103 -12.69 -3.22 -2.24
CA GLY A 103 -13.61 -2.65 -1.28
C GLY A 103 -15.03 -3.24 -1.37
N ILE A 104 -15.58 -3.35 -2.59
CA ILE A 104 -16.90 -3.95 -2.83
C ILE A 104 -16.97 -5.40 -2.35
N LEU A 105 -15.95 -6.19 -2.69
CA LEU A 105 -15.86 -7.60 -2.30
C LEU A 105 -15.76 -7.77 -0.78
N LEU A 106 -14.91 -6.98 -0.12
CA LEU A 106 -14.79 -7.02 1.33
C LEU A 106 -16.09 -6.61 2.02
N ASP A 107 -16.77 -5.57 1.51
CA ASP A 107 -18.06 -5.15 2.02
C ASP A 107 -19.14 -6.24 1.87
N ALA A 108 -19.20 -6.91 0.72
CA ALA A 108 -20.13 -8.01 0.50
C ALA A 108 -19.91 -9.16 1.51
N VAL A 109 -18.65 -9.49 1.82
CA VAL A 109 -18.33 -10.47 2.86
C VAL A 109 -18.78 -9.98 4.24
N GLN A 110 -18.59 -8.69 4.57
CA GLN A 110 -19.04 -8.12 5.84
C GLN A 110 -20.54 -8.21 6.04
N GLN A 111 -21.30 -7.90 4.99
CA GLN A 111 -22.75 -8.04 4.99
C GLN A 111 -23.16 -9.50 5.21
N GLY A 112 -22.43 -10.45 4.60
CA GLY A 112 -22.65 -11.88 4.76
C GLY A 112 -22.58 -12.40 6.21
N PHE A 113 -21.78 -11.75 7.08
CA PHE A 113 -21.75 -12.05 8.52
C PHE A 113 -22.45 -10.99 9.40
N GLY A 114 -23.33 -10.18 8.80
CA GLY A 114 -24.25 -9.29 9.52
C GLY A 114 -23.63 -7.99 10.03
N MET A 115 -22.56 -7.49 9.38
CA MET A 115 -22.00 -6.16 9.64
C MET A 115 -22.44 -5.15 8.57
N THR A 116 -22.58 -3.90 8.99
CA THR A 116 -22.79 -2.77 8.08
C THR A 116 -21.46 -2.07 7.79
N PRO A 117 -21.25 -1.57 6.57
CA PRO A 117 -20.06 -0.79 6.24
C PRO A 117 -19.89 0.40 7.19
N GLY A 118 -18.63 0.65 7.59
CA GLY A 118 -18.27 1.86 8.31
C GLY A 118 -18.33 3.10 7.39
N PRO A 119 -18.40 4.31 7.95
CA PRO A 119 -18.35 5.53 7.16
C PRO A 119 -17.02 5.65 6.42
N THR A 120 -17.08 5.98 5.13
CA THR A 120 -15.94 6.27 4.26
C THR A 120 -15.88 7.75 3.90
N ASP A 121 -14.68 8.30 3.77
CA ASP A 121 -14.47 9.65 3.23
C ASP A 121 -14.01 9.55 1.79
N LEU A 122 -14.90 9.86 0.85
CA LEU A 122 -14.65 9.73 -0.59
C LEU A 122 -14.20 11.05 -1.25
N ALA A 123 -14.34 12.19 -0.55
CA ALA A 123 -14.19 13.52 -1.17
C ALA A 123 -13.25 14.48 -0.42
N GLY A 124 -12.89 14.16 0.82
CA GLY A 124 -12.10 15.03 1.68
C GLY A 124 -10.64 15.15 1.27
N VAL A 125 -10.30 16.12 0.42
CA VAL A 125 -8.90 16.51 0.20
C VAL A 125 -8.47 17.54 1.24
N SER A 126 -7.60 17.14 2.17
CA SER A 126 -7.18 17.99 3.29
C SER A 126 -6.43 19.25 2.82
N ALA A 127 -6.54 20.34 3.60
CA ALA A 127 -5.82 21.59 3.32
C ALA A 127 -4.30 21.40 3.24
N ARG A 128 -3.74 20.44 3.99
CA ARG A 128 -2.31 20.10 3.93
C ARG A 128 -1.94 19.49 2.58
N ILE A 129 -2.74 18.56 2.06
CA ILE A 129 -2.52 17.96 0.75
C ILE A 129 -2.62 19.02 -0.35
N ARG A 130 -3.61 19.90 -0.29
CA ARG A 130 -3.73 21.02 -1.24
C ARG A 130 -2.50 21.94 -1.20
N LEU A 131 -2.00 22.27 0.00
CA LEU A 131 -0.80 23.07 0.16
C LEU A 131 0.44 22.37 -0.44
N VAL A 132 0.62 21.07 -0.20
CA VAL A 132 1.70 20.29 -0.81
C VAL A 132 1.57 20.29 -2.34
N GLY A 133 0.35 20.18 -2.86
CA GLY A 133 0.06 20.33 -4.29
C GLY A 133 0.55 21.66 -4.85
N VAL A 134 0.24 22.78 -4.18
CA VAL A 134 0.75 24.11 -4.57
C VAL A 134 2.28 24.16 -4.51
N LEU A 135 2.89 23.62 -3.46
CA LEU A 135 4.35 23.58 -3.31
C LEU A 135 5.04 22.68 -4.36
N SER A 136 4.32 21.73 -4.95
CA SER A 136 4.87 20.82 -5.97
C SER A 136 5.30 21.55 -7.25
N HIS A 137 4.70 22.71 -7.54
CA HIS A 137 5.07 23.56 -8.67
C HIS A 137 6.42 24.28 -8.49
N LEU A 138 6.99 24.28 -7.28
CA LEU A 138 8.32 24.85 -7.06
C LEU A 138 9.40 23.96 -7.70
N PRO A 139 10.43 24.55 -8.34
CA PRO A 139 11.50 23.77 -8.97
C PRO A 139 12.11 22.73 -8.03
N GLY A 140 12.13 21.48 -8.48
CA GLY A 140 12.65 20.33 -7.72
C GLY A 140 11.71 19.75 -6.65
N MET A 141 10.63 20.43 -6.25
CA MET A 141 9.72 19.92 -5.22
C MET A 141 8.84 18.76 -5.71
N LEU A 142 8.39 18.79 -6.98
CA LEU A 142 7.59 17.70 -7.55
C LEU A 142 8.29 16.33 -7.42
N GLY A 143 9.62 16.28 -7.63
CA GLY A 143 10.39 15.04 -7.45
C GLY A 143 10.37 14.52 -6.01
N VAL A 144 10.42 15.42 -5.02
CA VAL A 144 10.31 15.05 -3.60
C VAL A 144 8.91 14.53 -3.29
N VAL A 145 7.87 15.20 -3.79
CA VAL A 145 6.47 14.79 -3.59
C VAL A 145 6.19 13.43 -4.22
N ARG A 146 6.60 13.22 -5.48
CA ARG A 146 6.51 11.93 -6.18
C ARG A 146 7.21 10.83 -5.41
N LEU A 147 8.42 11.07 -4.91
CA LEU A 147 9.15 10.06 -4.13
C LEU A 147 8.40 9.71 -2.83
N LEU A 148 7.92 10.71 -2.07
CA LEU A 148 7.16 10.46 -0.84
C LEU A 148 5.87 9.68 -1.11
N TYR A 149 5.21 9.98 -2.23
CA TYR A 149 4.03 9.25 -2.68
C TYR A 149 4.39 7.79 -2.99
N TYR A 150 5.38 7.53 -3.85
CA TYR A 150 5.75 6.17 -4.22
C TYR A 150 6.21 5.32 -3.02
N LEU A 151 6.93 5.93 -2.07
CA LEU A 151 7.32 5.25 -0.83
C LEU A 151 6.12 4.92 0.06
N THR A 152 5.12 5.80 0.12
CA THR A 152 3.88 5.57 0.85
C THR A 152 3.08 4.45 0.21
N GLY A 153 2.88 4.48 -1.11
CA GLY A 153 2.23 3.42 -1.87
C GLY A 153 2.92 2.08 -1.64
N ALA A 154 4.23 1.99 -1.85
CA ALA A 154 4.98 0.75 -1.63
C ALA A 154 4.84 0.18 -0.20
N ALA A 155 4.80 1.04 0.83
CA ALA A 155 4.58 0.62 2.21
C ALA A 155 3.15 0.12 2.44
N THR A 156 2.16 0.77 1.83
CA THR A 156 0.74 0.38 1.86
C THR A 156 0.54 -0.99 1.21
N GLU A 157 0.93 -1.16 -0.05
CA GLU A 157 0.76 -2.43 -0.79
C GLU A 157 1.47 -3.59 -0.08
N ARG A 158 2.65 -3.33 0.50
CA ARG A 158 3.36 -4.36 1.27
C ARG A 158 2.60 -4.73 2.54
N SER A 159 1.99 -3.77 3.21
CA SER A 159 1.14 -4.01 4.38
C SER A 159 -0.09 -4.82 4.00
N ALA A 160 -0.72 -4.51 2.86
CA ALA A 160 -1.87 -5.23 2.32
C ALA A 160 -1.52 -6.69 2.00
N VAL A 161 -0.40 -6.97 1.30
CA VAL A 161 0.08 -8.34 1.06
C VAL A 161 0.19 -9.16 2.36
N ILE A 162 0.75 -8.55 3.42
CA ILE A 162 0.92 -9.22 4.72
C ILE A 162 -0.45 -9.46 5.36
N ALA A 163 -1.30 -8.44 5.42
CA ALA A 163 -2.63 -8.51 6.02
C ALA A 163 -3.49 -9.59 5.34
N TYR A 164 -3.60 -9.55 4.01
CA TYR A 164 -4.37 -10.52 3.25
C TYR A 164 -3.80 -11.93 3.34
N SER A 165 -2.46 -12.09 3.40
CA SER A 165 -1.87 -13.41 3.63
C SER A 165 -2.30 -14.01 4.98
N ARG A 166 -2.22 -13.21 6.05
CA ARG A 166 -2.64 -13.66 7.39
C ARG A 166 -4.14 -13.91 7.47
N LEU A 167 -4.94 -13.08 6.81
CA LEU A 167 -6.39 -13.23 6.75
C LEU A 167 -6.82 -14.49 5.98
N VAL A 168 -6.23 -14.77 4.81
CA VAL A 168 -6.46 -16.01 4.06
C VAL A 168 -6.16 -17.23 4.92
N ASP A 169 -4.99 -17.27 5.56
CA ASP A 169 -4.58 -18.40 6.38
C ASP A 169 -5.49 -18.54 7.62
N GLY A 170 -5.90 -17.42 8.19
CA GLY A 170 -6.83 -17.33 9.30
C GLY A 170 -8.21 -17.90 8.99
N LEU A 171 -8.81 -17.47 7.88
CA LEU A 171 -10.12 -17.94 7.40
C LEU A 171 -10.08 -19.43 7.03
N ARG A 172 -9.02 -19.88 6.34
CA ARG A 172 -8.83 -21.31 6.04
C ARG A 172 -8.78 -22.18 7.28
N ARG A 173 -8.09 -21.76 8.33
CA ARG A 173 -8.05 -22.48 9.62
C ARG A 173 -9.41 -22.56 10.30
N MET A 174 -10.30 -21.60 10.05
CA MET A 174 -11.68 -21.60 10.54
C MET A 174 -12.63 -22.44 9.67
N GLY A 175 -12.16 -22.96 8.53
CA GLY A 175 -13.00 -23.68 7.57
C GLY A 175 -13.70 -22.78 6.55
N GLU A 176 -13.48 -21.46 6.58
CA GLU A 176 -14.12 -20.47 5.71
C GLU A 176 -13.43 -20.39 4.35
N ARG A 177 -13.49 -21.48 3.58
CA ARG A 177 -12.72 -21.63 2.33
C ARG A 177 -13.24 -20.76 1.19
N ALA A 178 -14.56 -20.65 1.05
CA ALA A 178 -15.20 -19.90 -0.02
C ALA A 178 -14.69 -18.45 -0.07
N ILE A 179 -14.88 -17.68 1.00
CA ILE A 179 -14.39 -16.30 1.09
C ILE A 179 -12.85 -16.21 1.10
N ALA A 180 -12.14 -17.17 1.69
CA ALA A 180 -10.68 -17.14 1.67
C ALA A 180 -10.09 -17.32 0.26
N GLU A 181 -10.68 -18.19 -0.56
CA GLU A 181 -10.14 -18.61 -1.86
C GLU A 181 -10.69 -17.79 -3.03
N THR A 182 -11.92 -17.28 -2.91
CA THR A 182 -12.61 -16.55 -4.00
C THR A 182 -12.70 -15.05 -3.76
N VAL A 183 -12.42 -14.58 -2.55
CA VAL A 183 -12.39 -13.14 -2.24
C VAL A 183 -11.00 -12.68 -1.81
N ILE A 184 -10.52 -13.16 -0.66
CA ILE A 184 -9.29 -12.60 -0.07
C ILE A 184 -8.03 -13.00 -0.85
N ALA A 185 -7.93 -14.26 -1.30
CA ALA A 185 -6.78 -14.70 -2.09
C ALA A 185 -6.68 -14.02 -3.46
N PRO A 186 -7.77 -13.78 -4.22
CA PRO A 186 -7.74 -12.98 -5.44
C PRO A 186 -7.27 -11.54 -5.22
N ILE A 187 -7.80 -10.84 -4.20
CA ILE A 187 -7.35 -9.49 -3.82
C ILE A 187 -5.84 -9.50 -3.58
N LYS A 188 -5.39 -10.41 -2.70
CA LYS A 188 -3.96 -10.62 -2.41
C LYS A 188 -3.10 -10.82 -3.65
N ARG A 189 -3.61 -11.42 -4.73
CA ARG A 189 -2.82 -11.68 -5.95
C ARG A 189 -2.53 -10.41 -6.75
N GLN A 190 -3.31 -9.34 -6.58
CA GLN A 190 -3.11 -8.06 -7.27
C GLN A 190 -2.08 -7.16 -6.57
N GLU A 191 -2.08 -7.16 -5.22
CA GLU A 191 -1.18 -6.35 -4.38
C GLU A 191 0.32 -6.38 -4.75
N PRO A 192 0.94 -7.52 -5.12
CA PRO A 192 2.34 -7.54 -5.51
C PRO A 192 2.63 -6.74 -6.79
N GLY A 193 1.63 -6.64 -7.69
CA GLY A 193 1.72 -5.83 -8.89
C GLY A 193 1.66 -4.33 -8.57
N HIS A 194 0.76 -3.92 -7.68
CA HIS A 194 0.71 -2.54 -7.18
C HIS A 194 2.03 -2.17 -6.49
N PHE A 195 2.52 -3.05 -5.61
CA PHE A 195 3.82 -2.87 -4.95
C PHE A 195 4.95 -2.70 -5.97
N ALA A 196 4.97 -3.53 -7.01
CA ALA A 196 5.99 -3.50 -8.04
C ALA A 196 5.96 -2.18 -8.82
N PHE A 197 4.77 -1.65 -9.15
CA PHE A 197 4.63 -0.32 -9.75
C PHE A 197 5.31 0.74 -8.87
N TYR A 198 4.89 0.87 -7.60
CA TYR A 198 5.44 1.89 -6.71
C TYR A 198 6.95 1.78 -6.53
N ARG A 199 7.45 0.55 -6.37
CA ARG A 199 8.88 0.27 -6.27
C ARG A 199 9.61 0.72 -7.53
N MET A 200 9.14 0.31 -8.70
CA MET A 200 9.79 0.63 -9.99
C MET A 200 9.75 2.13 -10.27
N SER A 201 8.64 2.81 -9.98
CA SER A 201 8.51 4.27 -10.11
C SER A 201 9.46 5.01 -9.17
N ALA A 202 9.60 4.58 -7.91
CA ALA A 202 10.57 5.15 -6.98
C ALA A 202 12.02 4.92 -7.43
N GLU A 203 12.34 3.70 -7.90
CA GLU A 203 13.67 3.36 -8.42
C GLU A 203 14.02 4.18 -9.67
N SER A 204 13.10 4.32 -10.63
CA SER A 204 13.28 5.13 -11.84
C SER A 204 13.49 6.60 -11.49
N LEU A 205 12.67 7.15 -10.58
CA LEU A 205 12.80 8.54 -10.13
C LEU A 205 14.16 8.82 -9.49
N VAL A 206 14.64 7.93 -8.62
CA VAL A 206 15.91 8.12 -7.92
C VAL A 206 17.11 7.89 -8.83
N ARG A 207 17.08 6.86 -9.69
CA ARG A 207 18.26 6.41 -10.45
C ARG A 207 18.34 6.95 -11.87
N GLU A 208 17.22 7.15 -12.54
CA GLU A 208 17.17 7.55 -13.96
C GLU A 208 16.82 9.03 -14.11
N GLU A 209 15.76 9.49 -13.43
CA GLU A 209 15.39 10.91 -13.46
C GLU A 209 16.37 11.76 -12.62
N GLY A 210 17.07 11.13 -11.67
CA GLY A 210 18.22 11.72 -10.97
C GLY A 210 17.84 12.81 -9.97
N LEU A 211 17.17 12.43 -8.89
CA LEU A 211 16.98 13.35 -7.77
C LEU A 211 18.33 13.79 -7.17
N SER A 212 18.49 15.10 -7.00
CA SER A 212 19.66 15.68 -6.36
C SER A 212 19.75 15.33 -4.86
N ASP A 213 20.94 15.47 -4.29
CA ASP A 213 21.20 15.11 -2.89
C ASP A 213 20.32 15.87 -1.89
N TRP A 214 20.02 17.14 -2.16
CA TRP A 214 19.14 17.93 -1.28
C TRP A 214 17.69 17.45 -1.36
N GLN A 215 17.21 17.00 -2.52
CA GLN A 215 15.87 16.43 -2.68
C GLN A 215 15.76 15.11 -1.91
N LEU A 216 16.76 14.25 -2.02
CA LEU A 216 16.83 13.00 -1.25
C LEU A 216 16.91 13.26 0.25
N GLN A 217 17.69 14.26 0.67
CA GLN A 217 17.79 14.64 2.07
C GLN A 217 16.47 15.20 2.60
N LEU A 218 15.79 16.05 1.83
CA LEU A 218 14.48 16.56 2.17
C LEU A 218 13.44 15.43 2.27
N ALA A 219 13.43 14.50 1.31
CA ALA A 219 12.57 13.33 1.34
C ALA A 219 12.77 12.49 2.61
N ARG A 220 14.03 12.26 3.05
CA ARG A 220 14.32 11.58 4.32
C ARG A 220 13.72 12.29 5.53
N ILE A 221 13.89 13.63 5.58
CA ILE A 221 13.39 14.45 6.70
C ILE A 221 11.87 14.41 6.74
N LEU A 222 11.23 14.63 5.59
CA LEU A 222 9.78 14.64 5.48
C LEU A 222 9.21 13.26 5.80
N ARG A 223 9.74 12.19 5.18
CA ARG A 223 9.28 10.82 5.42
C ARG A 223 9.36 10.45 6.89
N ARG A 224 10.45 10.77 7.58
CA ARG A 224 10.60 10.53 9.03
C ARG A 224 9.53 11.23 9.87
N ARG A 225 9.06 12.40 9.44
CA ARG A 225 8.08 13.23 10.18
C ARG A 225 6.64 12.95 9.81
N SER A 226 6.40 12.46 8.60
CA SER A 226 5.06 12.31 8.03
C SER A 226 4.66 10.85 7.79
N PHE A 227 5.51 9.88 8.12
CA PHE A 227 5.15 8.47 8.03
C PHE A 227 3.96 8.17 8.95
N GLU A 228 2.91 7.59 8.38
CA GLU A 228 1.80 6.98 9.10
C GLU A 228 1.54 5.59 8.48
N LEU A 229 0.84 4.74 9.24
CA LEU A 229 0.45 3.41 8.79
C LEU A 229 -0.70 3.52 7.77
N VAL A 230 -0.83 2.53 6.90
CA VAL A 230 -1.93 2.45 5.92
C VAL A 230 -3.27 2.70 6.61
N GLY A 231 -4.08 3.60 6.05
CA GLY A 231 -5.41 3.90 6.57
C GLY A 231 -5.46 4.73 7.85
N VAL A 232 -4.33 5.21 8.39
CA VAL A 232 -4.28 6.00 9.63
C VAL A 232 -4.18 7.50 9.35
N ASN A 233 -5.27 8.23 9.61
CA ASN A 233 -5.32 9.70 9.53
C ASN A 233 -5.55 10.38 10.88
N ASN A 234 -5.91 9.63 11.92
CA ASN A 234 -6.16 10.15 13.27
C ASN A 234 -5.90 9.10 14.36
N ARG A 235 -5.98 9.51 15.63
CA ARG A 235 -5.71 8.65 16.79
C ARG A 235 -6.65 7.44 16.88
N ARG A 236 -7.92 7.58 16.49
CA ARG A 236 -8.89 6.49 16.50
C ARG A 236 -8.49 5.42 15.47
N GLN A 237 -8.22 5.83 14.24
CA GLN A 237 -7.78 4.93 13.17
C GLN A 237 -6.45 4.26 13.48
N ARG A 238 -5.57 4.92 14.25
CA ARG A 238 -4.34 4.30 14.76
C ARG A 238 -4.64 3.15 15.73
N ALA A 239 -5.60 3.35 16.63
CA ALA A 239 -6.07 2.28 17.52
C ALA A 239 -6.73 1.15 16.73
N ASP A 240 -7.53 1.49 15.70
CA ASP A 240 -8.16 0.51 14.81
C ASP A 240 -7.11 -0.33 14.05
N PHE A 241 -6.06 0.31 13.50
CA PHE A 241 -4.93 -0.42 12.93
C PHE A 241 -4.27 -1.35 13.96
N GLY A 242 -4.09 -0.89 15.20
CA GLY A 242 -3.54 -1.72 16.27
C GLY A 242 -4.39 -2.96 16.57
N ASP A 243 -5.72 -2.86 16.49
CA ASP A 243 -6.62 -4.00 16.60
C ASP A 243 -6.45 -4.98 15.43
N VAL A 244 -6.32 -4.47 14.20
CA VAL A 244 -5.99 -5.28 13.02
C VAL A 244 -4.67 -6.01 13.21
N ALA A 245 -3.64 -5.29 13.66
CA ALA A 245 -2.31 -5.83 13.89
C ALA A 245 -2.34 -6.99 14.90
N ARG A 246 -3.09 -6.85 16.01
CA ARG A 246 -3.27 -7.95 16.97
C ARG A 246 -4.10 -9.09 16.40
N ALA A 247 -5.18 -8.78 15.69
CA ALA A 247 -6.05 -9.80 15.11
C ALA A 247 -5.34 -10.66 14.06
N LEU A 248 -4.37 -10.09 13.33
CA LEU A 248 -3.58 -10.75 12.29
C LEU A 248 -2.18 -11.17 12.75
N ASP A 249 -1.92 -11.17 14.07
CA ASP A 249 -0.66 -11.58 14.70
C ASP A 249 0.59 -10.80 14.24
N PHE A 250 0.44 -9.54 13.82
CA PHE A 250 1.57 -8.67 13.47
C PHE A 250 2.43 -8.35 14.69
N ASP A 251 1.84 -8.33 15.89
CA ASP A 251 2.56 -8.05 17.13
C ASP A 251 3.55 -9.15 17.51
N ARG A 252 3.29 -10.40 17.09
CA ARG A 252 4.22 -11.53 17.25
C ARG A 252 5.41 -11.45 16.29
N ASP A 253 5.18 -10.95 15.08
CA ASP A 253 6.18 -10.89 14.00
C ASP A 253 6.60 -9.45 13.65
N LEU A 254 6.50 -8.53 14.62
CA LEU A 254 6.56 -7.08 14.39
C LEU A 254 7.80 -6.62 13.63
N LEU A 255 8.97 -7.18 13.98
CA LEU A 255 10.23 -6.83 13.32
C LEU A 255 10.27 -7.30 11.86
N ASP A 256 9.64 -8.43 11.55
CA ASP A 256 9.58 -8.90 10.16
C ASP A 256 8.59 -8.07 9.34
N VAL A 257 7.42 -7.77 9.91
CA VAL A 257 6.46 -6.84 9.29
C VAL A 257 7.12 -5.49 8.99
N ALA A 258 7.78 -4.90 9.98
CA ALA A 258 8.49 -3.62 9.81
C ALA A 258 9.61 -3.71 8.77
N ARG A 259 10.34 -4.84 8.69
CA ARG A 259 11.39 -5.08 7.69
C ARG A 259 10.83 -5.14 6.27
N GLN A 260 9.67 -5.77 6.09
CA GLN A 260 9.00 -5.88 4.80
C GLN A 260 8.42 -4.54 4.36
N VAL A 261 7.64 -3.87 5.22
CA VAL A 261 7.04 -2.56 4.94
C VAL A 261 8.08 -1.50 4.59
N SER A 262 9.26 -1.55 5.24
CA SER A 262 10.35 -0.61 5.00
C SER A 262 11.24 -0.90 3.80
N LEU A 263 10.96 -1.95 3.01
CA LEU A 263 11.91 -2.47 2.03
C LEU A 263 12.39 -1.42 1.02
N VAL A 264 11.46 -0.74 0.34
CA VAL A 264 11.81 0.25 -0.71
C VAL A 264 12.52 1.47 -0.11
N GLU A 265 12.03 1.97 1.03
CA GLU A 265 12.65 3.09 1.73
C GLU A 265 14.08 2.78 2.18
N ARG A 266 14.31 1.56 2.68
CA ARG A 266 15.65 1.10 3.07
C ARG A 266 16.59 1.05 1.89
N GLU A 267 16.13 0.53 0.76
CA GLU A 267 16.92 0.38 -0.46
C GLU A 267 17.20 1.71 -1.16
N LEU A 268 16.34 2.73 -1.00
CA LEU A 268 16.49 4.02 -1.69
C LEU A 268 16.99 5.16 -0.80
N LEU A 269 16.38 5.35 0.38
CA LEU A 269 16.69 6.48 1.24
C LEU A 269 17.88 6.23 2.16
N TRP A 270 18.09 5.00 2.62
CA TRP A 270 19.19 4.67 3.55
C TRP A 270 20.16 3.61 3.06
N ALA A 271 20.29 3.45 1.74
CA ALA A 271 21.26 2.54 1.12
C ALA A 271 22.69 2.73 1.64
N GLN A 272 23.06 3.97 1.98
CA GLN A 272 24.39 4.32 2.50
C GLN A 272 24.57 4.03 4.01
N HIS A 273 23.48 3.85 4.77
CA HIS A 273 23.56 3.41 6.16
C HIS A 273 23.69 1.89 6.22
N GLN A 274 24.90 1.39 5.96
CA GLN A 274 25.26 -0.01 6.13
C GLN A 274 25.00 -0.45 7.58
N GLY A 275 23.83 -1.07 7.81
CA GLY A 275 23.42 -1.57 9.13
C GLY A 275 22.04 -1.15 9.60
N MET A 276 21.37 -0.17 8.96
CA MET A 276 19.97 0.14 9.30
C MET A 276 19.05 -0.96 8.75
N LYS A 277 18.76 -1.98 9.57
CA LYS A 277 17.88 -3.10 9.19
C LYS A 277 16.43 -2.64 9.01
N ILE A 278 15.97 -1.72 9.86
CA ILE A 278 14.61 -1.20 9.90
C ILE A 278 14.66 0.29 10.31
N PRO A 279 13.91 1.17 9.65
CA PRO A 279 13.84 2.59 10.01
C PRO A 279 13.06 2.75 11.32
N LYS A 280 13.65 3.47 12.27
CA LYS A 280 13.09 3.56 13.64
C LYS A 280 11.66 4.12 13.68
N TYR A 281 11.30 5.04 12.79
CA TYR A 281 9.96 5.64 12.79
C TYR A 281 8.87 4.68 12.30
N ILE A 282 9.20 3.72 11.43
CA ILE A 282 8.24 2.70 10.98
C ILE A 282 7.93 1.73 12.11
N LEU A 283 8.99 1.25 12.77
CA LEU A 283 8.84 0.38 13.93
C LEU A 283 8.07 1.10 15.06
N ALA A 284 8.44 2.34 15.36
CA ALA A 284 7.76 3.15 16.37
C ALA A 284 6.28 3.38 16.03
N ALA A 285 5.93 3.60 14.76
CA ALA A 285 4.53 3.75 14.35
C ALA A 285 3.73 2.47 14.60
N LEU A 286 4.28 1.31 14.22
CA LEU A 286 3.66 0.00 14.45
C LEU A 286 3.49 -0.29 15.96
N GLU A 287 4.54 -0.07 16.75
CA GLU A 287 4.50 -0.21 18.21
C GLU A 287 3.44 0.71 18.83
N ASN A 288 3.40 1.98 18.40
CA ASN A 288 2.44 2.96 18.90
C ASN A 288 0.99 2.53 18.60
N ALA A 289 0.71 1.99 17.41
CA ALA A 289 -0.61 1.49 17.07
C ALA A 289 -1.04 0.34 17.99
N ILE A 290 -0.16 -0.64 18.22
CA ILE A 290 -0.43 -1.77 19.12
C ILE A 290 -0.64 -1.30 20.57
N VAL A 291 0.19 -0.37 21.06
CA VAL A 291 0.05 0.20 22.41
C VAL A 291 -1.27 0.96 22.55
N THR A 292 -1.62 1.78 21.57
CA THR A 292 -2.88 2.56 21.57
C THR A 292 -4.10 1.63 21.56
N SER A 293 -4.05 0.56 20.77
CA SER A 293 -5.08 -0.49 20.73
C SER A 293 -5.26 -1.18 22.09
N ARG A 294 -4.16 -1.57 22.76
CA ARG A 294 -4.21 -2.17 24.10
C ARG A 294 -4.81 -1.24 25.14
N ALA A 295 -4.42 0.05 25.12
CA ALA A 295 -4.95 1.04 26.03
C ALA A 295 -6.47 1.29 25.87
N ARG A 296 -7.03 1.03 24.68
CA ARG A 296 -8.48 1.10 24.43
C ARG A 296 -9.26 -0.10 24.98
N ALA A 297 -8.59 -1.24 25.14
CA ALA A 297 -9.22 -2.48 25.62
C ALA A 297 -9.25 -2.60 27.15
N CYS A 298 -8.60 -1.68 27.86
CA CYS A 298 -8.61 -1.53 29.32
C CYS A 298 -9.62 -0.45 29.73
#